data_AF-A0A399IKP3-F1
#
_entry.id   AF-A0A399IKP3-F1
#
_cell.length_a   1.000
_cell.length_b   1.000
_cell.length_c   1.000
_cell.angle_alpha   90.00
_cell.angle_beta   90.00
_cell.angle_gamma   90.00
#
_symmetry.space_group_name_H-M   'P 1'
#
loop_
_entity.id
_entity.type
_entity.pdbx_description
1 polymer ?
#
loop_
_entity_poly.entity_id
_entity_poly.type
_entity_poly.pdbx_seq_one_letter_code
_entity_poly.pdbx_strand_id
1 'polypeptide(L)'
;MSEELLEKKAKYRTIAAKFSYKIDRFVNVLDKCTIAPNDSLETIVFKKYLEFGDLVKVTSYINNQGYRIKTSSYKGERKFITNDIADIIDKQHCGVDYELVNAIKEMKSIDRMLVKMNAKNLLKVY
;
A
#
# COMPACT_ATOMS: atom_id res chain seq x y z
N MET A 1 1.13 43.12 -6.44
CA MET A 1 1.44 41.90 -5.65
C MET A 1 2.94 41.68 -5.81
N SER A 2 3.73 41.54 -4.74
CA SER A 2 5.18 41.37 -4.90
C SER A 2 5.51 40.08 -5.67
N GLU A 3 6.63 40.06 -6.39
CA GLU A 3 7.10 38.87 -7.11
C GLU A 3 7.27 37.68 -6.17
N GLU A 4 7.81 37.91 -4.97
CA GLU A 4 7.94 36.90 -3.92
C GLU A 4 6.59 36.27 -3.52
N LEU A 5 5.51 37.05 -3.46
CA LEU A 5 4.17 36.53 -3.17
C LEU A 5 3.60 35.71 -4.33
N LEU A 6 3.89 36.09 -5.58
CA LEU A 6 3.49 35.35 -6.78
C LEU A 6 4.21 34.00 -6.85
N GLU A 7 5.52 33.98 -6.62
CA GLU A 7 6.32 32.75 -6.58
C GLU A 7 5.85 31.80 -5.46
N LYS A 8 5.59 32.34 -4.27
CA LYS A 8 5.08 31.56 -3.15
C LYS A 8 3.73 30.92 -3.48
N LYS A 9 2.82 31.65 -4.12
CA LYS A 9 1.53 31.10 -4.60
C LYS A 9 1.74 30.00 -5.64
N ALA A 10 2.59 30.22 -6.63
CA ALA A 10 2.88 29.24 -7.68
C ALA A 10 3.48 27.94 -7.12
N LYS A 11 4.40 28.06 -6.15
CA LYS A 11 5.00 26.92 -5.44
C LYS A 11 3.95 26.04 -4.78
N TYR A 12 3.06 26.61 -3.95
CA TYR A 12 2.04 25.83 -3.25
C TYR A 12 1.01 25.22 -4.20
N ARG A 13 0.62 25.92 -5.28
CA ARG A 13 -0.24 25.34 -6.32
C ARG A 13 0.40 24.14 -7.00
N THR A 14 1.69 24.22 -7.30
CA THR A 14 2.44 23.11 -7.90
C THR A 14 2.53 21.91 -6.96
N ILE A 15 2.75 22.13 -5.66
CA ILE A 15 2.75 21.07 -4.65
C ILE A 15 1.39 20.38 -4.59
N ALA A 16 0.30 21.16 -4.52
CA ALA A 16 -1.06 20.62 -4.48
C ALA A 16 -1.38 19.79 -5.72
N ALA A 17 -1.05 20.29 -6.92
CA ALA A 17 -1.27 19.57 -8.18
C ALA A 17 -0.50 18.24 -8.23
N LYS A 18 0.79 18.24 -7.85
CA LYS A 18 1.59 17.01 -7.82
C LYS A 18 1.07 15.99 -6.80
N PHE A 19 0.59 16.47 -5.65
CA PHE A 19 0.04 15.59 -4.62
C PHE A 19 -1.29 14.98 -5.05
N SER A 20 -2.19 15.78 -5.65
CA SER A 20 -3.45 15.29 -6.22
C SER A 20 -3.19 14.22 -7.28
N TYR A 21 -2.32 14.51 -8.25
CA TYR A 21 -1.96 13.55 -9.29
C TYR A 21 -1.44 12.22 -8.74
N LYS A 22 -0.66 12.27 -7.65
CA LYS A 22 -0.16 11.07 -6.98
C LYS A 22 -1.27 10.25 -6.32
N ILE A 23 -2.22 10.93 -5.68
CA ILE A 23 -3.40 10.28 -5.10
C ILE A 23 -4.24 9.63 -6.20
N ASP A 24 -4.53 10.38 -7.27
CA ASP A 24 -5.36 9.88 -8.39
C ASP A 24 -4.76 8.62 -9.01
N ARG A 25 -3.44 8.63 -9.25
CA ARG A 25 -2.72 7.45 -9.74
C ARG A 25 -2.85 6.26 -8.80
N PHE A 26 -2.68 6.47 -7.50
CA PHE A 26 -2.81 5.41 -6.50
C PHE A 26 -4.24 4.83 -6.46
N VAL A 27 -5.25 5.70 -6.45
CA VAL A 27 -6.67 5.29 -6.45
C VAL A 27 -7.00 4.44 -7.67
N ASN A 28 -6.53 4.82 -8.86
CA ASN A 28 -6.75 4.04 -10.09
C ASN A 28 -6.12 2.62 -10.03
N VAL A 29 -5.08 2.40 -9.22
CA VAL A 29 -4.52 1.05 -9.03
C VAL A 29 -5.37 0.22 -8.07
N LEU A 30 -6.06 0.85 -7.11
CA LEU A 30 -6.94 0.13 -6.19
C LEU A 30 -8.09 -0.57 -6.92
N ASP A 31 -8.60 0.01 -8.00
CA ASP A 31 -9.62 -0.61 -8.85
C ASP A 31 -9.16 -1.95 -9.45
N LYS A 32 -7.85 -2.15 -9.59
CA LYS A 32 -7.24 -3.40 -10.11
C LYS A 32 -6.90 -4.42 -9.03
N CYS A 33 -7.16 -4.12 -7.75
CA CYS A 33 -6.77 -4.97 -6.62
C CYS A 33 -7.73 -6.14 -6.34
N THR A 34 -8.71 -6.40 -7.22
CA THR A 34 -9.56 -7.60 -7.12
C THR A 34 -8.72 -8.87 -7.27
N ILE A 35 -8.96 -9.86 -6.40
CA ILE A 35 -8.26 -11.14 -6.45
C ILE A 35 -8.83 -11.98 -7.61
N ALA A 36 -7.95 -12.44 -8.49
CA ALA A 36 -8.28 -13.38 -9.54
C ALA A 36 -7.97 -14.83 -9.08
N PRO A 37 -8.67 -15.85 -9.63
CA PRO A 37 -8.45 -17.26 -9.23
C PRO A 37 -7.03 -17.78 -9.44
N ASN A 38 -6.31 -17.20 -10.41
CA ASN A 38 -4.96 -17.61 -10.79
C ASN A 38 -3.87 -16.71 -10.17
N ASP A 39 -4.24 -15.78 -9.29
CA ASP A 39 -3.26 -14.95 -8.61
C ASP A 39 -2.34 -15.81 -7.74
N SER A 40 -1.04 -15.54 -7.82
CA SER A 40 -0.09 -16.16 -6.89
C SER A 40 -0.36 -15.66 -5.46
N LEU A 41 0.11 -16.42 -4.47
CA LEU A 41 0.01 -16.02 -3.07
C LEU A 41 0.63 -14.62 -2.85
N GLU A 42 1.77 -14.34 -3.46
CA GLU A 42 2.44 -13.05 -3.39
C GLU A 42 1.55 -11.95 -3.97
N THR A 43 0.92 -12.18 -5.12
CA THR A 43 0.01 -11.21 -5.73
C THR A 43 -1.20 -10.94 -4.82
N ILE A 44 -1.77 -11.97 -4.21
CA ILE A 44 -2.86 -11.84 -3.23
C ILE A 44 -2.41 -11.01 -2.03
N VAL A 45 -1.22 -11.26 -1.50
CA VAL A 45 -0.64 -10.51 -0.37
C VAL A 45 -0.50 -9.03 -0.73
N PHE A 46 0.01 -8.70 -1.91
CA PHE A 46 0.17 -7.32 -2.37
C PHE A 46 -1.19 -6.61 -2.52
N LYS A 47 -2.16 -7.25 -3.20
CA LYS A 47 -3.52 -6.70 -3.37
C LYS A 47 -4.21 -6.45 -2.02
N LYS A 48 -4.14 -7.41 -1.10
CA LYS A 48 -4.73 -7.26 0.24
C LYS A 48 -3.99 -6.25 1.11
N TYR A 49 -2.69 -6.09 0.95
CA TYR A 49 -1.97 -5.05 1.66
C TYR A 49 -2.35 -3.65 1.17
N LEU A 50 -2.56 -3.47 -0.14
CA LEU A 50 -3.11 -2.24 -0.71
C LEU A 50 -4.53 -1.95 -0.22
N GLU A 51 -5.36 -2.99 -0.06
CA GLU A 51 -6.73 -2.86 0.45
C GLU A 51 -6.78 -2.51 1.95
N PHE A 52 -5.97 -3.17 2.78
CA PHE A 52 -6.07 -3.03 4.25
C PHE A 52 -5.11 -2.01 4.85
N GLY A 53 -3.97 -1.75 4.21
CA GLY A 53 -2.88 -0.94 4.76
C GLY A 53 -2.23 -1.54 6.02
N ASP A 54 -2.52 -2.79 6.36
CA ASP A 54 -2.19 -3.39 7.65
C ASP A 54 -1.74 -4.86 7.50
N LEU A 55 -0.51 -5.15 7.96
CA LEU A 55 0.10 -6.48 7.84
C LEU A 55 -0.62 -7.56 8.68
N VAL A 56 -1.18 -7.19 9.83
CA VAL A 56 -1.89 -8.13 10.73
C VAL A 56 -3.20 -8.56 10.10
N LYS A 57 -3.92 -7.62 9.48
CA LYS A 57 -5.15 -7.93 8.71
C LYS A 57 -4.85 -8.82 7.53
N VAL A 58 -3.80 -8.54 6.76
CA VAL A 58 -3.36 -9.40 5.65
C VAL A 58 -3.00 -10.79 6.16
N THR A 59 -2.21 -10.90 7.22
CA THR A 59 -1.81 -12.19 7.81
C THR A 59 -3.03 -13.01 8.22
N SER A 60 -4.01 -12.36 8.85
CA SER A 60 -5.26 -12.99 9.26
C SER A 60 -6.06 -13.48 8.05
N TYR A 61 -6.18 -12.64 7.01
CA TYR A 61 -6.83 -13.01 5.75
C TYR A 61 -6.19 -14.24 5.10
N ILE A 62 -4.86 -14.22 4.88
CA ILE A 62 -4.12 -15.32 4.25
C ILE A 62 -4.29 -16.63 5.04
N ASN A 63 -4.21 -16.58 6.37
CA ASN A 63 -4.42 -17.77 7.19
C ASN A 63 -5.86 -18.29 7.12
N ASN A 64 -6.86 -17.40 7.04
CA ASN A 64 -8.27 -17.77 6.94
C ASN A 64 -8.61 -18.39 5.57
N GLN A 65 -7.90 -18.01 4.52
CA GLN A 65 -7.98 -18.64 3.20
C GLN A 65 -7.28 -20.02 3.13
N GLY A 66 -6.68 -20.47 4.23
CA GLY A 66 -6.07 -21.81 4.32
C GLY A 66 -4.61 -21.88 3.89
N TYR A 67 -3.98 -20.78 3.45
CA TYR A 67 -2.56 -20.78 3.08
C TYR A 67 -1.66 -21.09 4.28
N ARG A 68 -0.65 -21.93 4.06
CA ARG A 68 0.32 -22.34 5.09
C ARG A 68 1.74 -22.36 4.53
N ILE A 69 2.71 -22.21 5.41
CA ILE A 69 4.13 -22.39 5.09
C ILE A 69 4.49 -23.83 5.43
N LYS A 70 5.07 -24.56 4.47
CA LYS A 70 5.58 -25.91 4.69
C LYS A 70 6.80 -25.88 5.60
N THR A 71 6.87 -26.82 6.52
CA THR A 71 7.97 -26.95 7.49
C THR A 71 8.42 -28.40 7.59
N SER A 72 9.65 -28.63 8.03
CA SER A 72 10.17 -29.97 8.34
C SER A 72 9.68 -30.51 9.69
N SER A 73 8.75 -29.83 10.37
CA SER A 73 8.20 -30.27 11.65
C SER A 73 7.29 -31.50 11.47
N TYR A 74 6.99 -32.20 12.57
CA TYR A 74 6.05 -33.33 12.58
C TYR A 74 4.67 -32.99 11.97
N LYS A 75 4.20 -31.75 12.13
CA LYS A 75 2.94 -31.28 11.53
C LYS A 75 3.06 -30.91 10.05
N GLY A 76 4.27 -30.77 9.52
CA GLY A 76 4.53 -30.48 8.10
C GLY A 76 4.23 -29.05 7.64
N GLU A 77 3.51 -28.25 8.43
CA GLU A 77 3.11 -26.88 8.05
C GLU A 77 2.82 -25.97 9.26
N ARG A 78 2.90 -24.66 9.03
CA ARG A 78 2.53 -23.62 10.02
C ARG A 78 1.74 -22.48 9.39
N LYS A 79 1.03 -21.73 10.25
CA LYS A 79 0.39 -20.45 9.88
C LYS A 79 1.44 -19.40 9.52
N PHE A 80 1.05 -18.46 8.65
CA PHE A 80 1.80 -17.24 8.39
C PHE A 80 1.80 -16.36 9.63
N ILE A 81 2.94 -15.74 9.91
CA ILE A 81 3.10 -14.66 10.87
C ILE A 81 3.32 -13.33 10.14
N THR A 82 3.15 -12.21 10.85
CA THR A 82 3.29 -10.87 10.27
C THR A 82 4.65 -10.65 9.59
N ASN A 83 5.73 -11.22 10.15
CA ASN A 83 7.06 -11.13 9.55
C ASN A 83 7.16 -11.85 8.20
N ASP A 84 6.44 -12.96 8.00
CA ASP A 84 6.43 -13.64 6.70
C ASP A 84 5.77 -12.76 5.63
N ILE A 85 4.68 -12.08 5.99
CA ILE A 85 3.98 -11.14 5.10
C ILE A 85 4.83 -9.90 4.82
N ALA A 86 5.49 -9.36 5.84
CA ALA A 86 6.44 -8.26 5.68
C ALA A 86 7.57 -8.64 4.72
N ASP A 87 8.15 -9.82 4.90
CA ASP A 87 9.18 -10.37 4.02
C ASP A 87 8.71 -10.48 2.56
N ILE A 88 7.47 -10.91 2.31
CA ILE A 88 6.91 -10.97 0.95
C ILE A 88 6.83 -9.57 0.33
N ILE A 89 6.37 -8.58 1.08
CA ILE A 89 6.22 -7.20 0.60
C ILE A 89 7.58 -6.53 0.36
N ASP A 90 8.55 -6.78 1.25
CA ASP A 90 9.85 -6.11 1.24
C ASP A 90 10.83 -6.77 0.25
N LYS A 91 10.75 -8.10 0.04
CA LYS A 91 11.68 -8.83 -0.84
C LYS A 91 11.41 -8.66 -2.34
N GLN A 92 10.39 -7.90 -2.77
CA GLN A 92 10.14 -7.31 -4.10
C GLN A 92 10.54 -8.08 -5.39
N HIS A 93 10.78 -9.39 -5.35
CA HIS A 93 11.46 -10.08 -6.42
C HIS A 93 10.76 -11.38 -6.81
N CYS A 94 10.39 -11.41 -8.09
CA CYS A 94 9.85 -12.50 -8.90
C CYS A 94 8.34 -12.80 -8.71
N GLY A 95 7.55 -12.34 -9.68
CA GLY A 95 6.20 -12.88 -9.96
C GLY A 95 5.03 -11.93 -9.72
N VAL A 96 5.24 -10.76 -9.13
CA VAL A 96 4.18 -9.76 -8.89
C VAL A 96 4.28 -8.60 -9.87
N ASP A 97 3.13 -8.11 -10.33
CA ASP A 97 3.02 -6.95 -11.22
C ASP A 97 3.73 -5.71 -10.63
N TYR A 98 4.57 -5.09 -11.45
CA TYR A 98 5.30 -3.87 -11.12
C TYR A 98 4.37 -2.71 -10.74
N GLU A 99 3.16 -2.64 -11.30
CA GLU A 99 2.16 -1.63 -10.92
C GLU A 99 1.77 -1.74 -9.43
N LEU A 100 1.53 -2.96 -8.93
CA LEU A 100 1.16 -3.19 -7.53
C LEU A 100 2.33 -2.84 -6.58
N VAL A 101 3.54 -3.23 -6.96
CA VAL A 101 4.76 -2.89 -6.20
C VAL A 101 4.93 -1.39 -6.07
N ASN A 102 4.73 -0.65 -7.17
CA ASN A 102 4.80 0.80 -7.16
C ASN A 102 3.67 1.45 -6.37
N ALA A 103 2.45 0.92 -6.45
CA ALA A 103 1.32 1.43 -5.68
C ALA A 103 1.60 1.37 -4.17
N ILE A 104 2.24 0.32 -3.67
CA ILE A 104 2.64 0.25 -2.24
C ILE A 104 3.64 1.35 -1.89
N LYS A 105 4.61 1.63 -2.77
CA LYS A 105 5.58 2.73 -2.57
C LYS A 105 4.88 4.08 -2.56
N GLU A 106 3.90 4.27 -3.44
CA GLU A 106 3.07 5.47 -3.51
C GLU A 106 2.22 5.64 -2.25
N MET A 107 1.52 4.60 -1.82
CA MET A 107 0.75 4.55 -0.57
C MET A 107 1.60 5.00 0.63
N LYS A 108 2.75 4.33 0.86
CA LYS A 108 3.69 4.70 1.94
C LYS A 108 4.19 6.14 1.83
N SER A 109 4.28 6.70 0.62
CA SER A 109 4.65 8.10 0.42
C SER A 109 3.49 9.06 0.71
N ILE A 110 2.26 8.72 0.31
CA ILE A 110 1.06 9.50 0.55
C ILE A 110 0.80 9.57 2.05
N ASP A 111 0.83 8.43 2.76
CA ASP A 111 0.62 8.35 4.20
C ASP A 111 1.61 9.24 4.96
N ARG A 112 2.90 9.21 4.59
CA ARG A 112 3.91 10.09 5.18
C ARG A 112 3.61 11.57 4.96
N MET A 113 3.09 11.94 3.80
CA MET A 113 2.69 13.33 3.51
C MET A 113 1.45 13.72 4.32
N LEU A 114 0.44 12.87 4.39
CA LEU A 114 -0.78 13.11 5.16
C LEU A 114 -0.48 13.28 6.66
N VAL A 115 0.43 12.48 7.22
CA VAL A 115 0.89 12.62 8.60
C VAL A 115 1.59 13.97 8.81
N LYS A 116 2.50 14.37 7.91
CA LYS A 116 3.20 15.66 7.99
C LYS A 116 2.26 16.87 7.89
N MET A 117 1.18 16.74 7.11
CA MET A 117 0.16 17.78 6.97
C MET A 117 -0.86 17.77 8.11
N ASN A 118 -0.75 16.83 9.05
CA ASN A 118 -1.73 16.62 10.11
C ASN A 118 -3.15 16.48 9.56
N ALA A 119 -3.29 15.70 8.48
CA ALA A 119 -4.53 15.59 7.71
C ALA A 119 -5.74 15.18 8.58
N LYS A 120 -5.52 14.42 9.65
CA LYS A 120 -6.57 14.08 10.62
C LYS A 120 -7.25 15.31 11.22
N ASN A 121 -6.52 16.40 11.46
CA ASN A 121 -7.10 17.65 11.95
C ASN A 121 -7.77 18.47 10.84
N LEU A 122 -7.33 18.31 9.59
CA LEU A 122 -7.95 18.96 8.43
C LEU A 122 -9.28 18.31 8.03
N LEU A 123 -9.43 16.99 8.27
CA LEU A 123 -10.59 16.18 7.92
C LEU A 123 -11.60 16.03 9.06
N LYS A 124 -11.36 16.63 10.23
CA LYS A 124 -12.41 16.80 11.25
C LYS A 124 -13.42 17.80 10.72
N VAL A 125 -14.40 17.29 9.97
CA VAL A 125 -15.64 18.00 9.69
C VAL A 125 -16.36 18.12 11.04
N TYR A 126 -16.56 19.35 11.49
CA TYR A 126 -17.41 19.68 12.64
C TYR A 126 -18.88 19.46 12.30
#